data_AF-A0A6G0XUI4-F1
#
_entry.id   AF-A0A6G0XUI4-F1
#
_cell.length_a   1.000
_cell.length_b   1.000
_cell.length_c   1.000
_cell.angle_alpha   90.00
_cell.angle_beta   90.00
_cell.angle_gamma   90.00
#
_symmetry.space_group_name_H-M   'P 1'
#
loop_
_entity.id
_entity.type
_entity.pdbx_description
1 polymer ?
#
loop_
_entity_poly.entity_id
_entity_poly.type
_entity_poly.pdbx_seq_one_letter_code
_entity_poly.pdbx_strand_id
1 'polypeptide(L)'
;MQLTAAERLHLEEITTEQEELLSRLLRLEPDIRRFDDVPEDLPYEEAKRKVEDISKRMGDTASADVTHPDPAIQSALREEYFKLEQDMAKYNGALMRSDKYKADEERREREWEDENREENEKALKAIRRMMPVDVKIMSQAELQAAVTSTGVKMPGEVALKFKRTNVLELLREDPKEVQGMHPSLLESLSATGLTLTERRALHFHLAEVSEVWKSQQEEELAGRKYAWYKNLKDALKATVGAYTRHVAQYGPPGNHPYVTCEDPSVGCPLLGKECPLRADMTPAYALDLGYPADAVYAKLSVAEPDAGCDAALAELEHFMAAENDGASQERRSSILAAIQLRRQNNGEEDDGGQRPNPMGSGGRALMAVTQARKALDDFGSHARAANPLAAAVAAHKKVE
;
A
#
# COMPACT_ATOMS: atom_id res chain seq x y z
N MET A 1 40.86 -5.27 -8.22
CA MET A 1 40.81 -6.70 -8.60
C MET A 1 39.88 -7.40 -7.62
N GLN A 2 38.70 -7.82 -8.07
CA GLN A 2 37.80 -8.63 -7.25
C GLN A 2 38.30 -10.08 -7.29
N LEU A 3 38.53 -10.68 -6.12
CA LEU A 3 38.97 -12.07 -5.98
C LEU A 3 37.86 -13.01 -6.44
N THR A 4 38.22 -14.05 -7.18
CA THR A 4 37.32 -15.09 -7.65
C THR A 4 36.81 -15.96 -6.48
N ALA A 5 35.67 -16.63 -6.65
CA ALA A 5 35.11 -17.52 -5.63
C ALA A 5 36.08 -18.65 -5.24
N ALA A 6 36.92 -19.10 -6.19
CA ALA A 6 37.97 -20.08 -5.95
C ALA A 6 39.12 -19.54 -5.08
N GLU A 7 39.48 -18.25 -5.22
CA GLU A 7 40.52 -17.61 -4.41
C GLU A 7 40.05 -17.32 -2.98
N ARG A 8 38.74 -17.11 -2.79
CA ARG A 8 38.12 -16.95 -1.46
C ARG A 8 38.02 -18.27 -0.69
N LEU A 9 38.04 -19.40 -1.39
CA LEU A 9 38.02 -20.76 -0.82
C LEU A 9 39.31 -21.14 -0.06
N HIS A 10 40.40 -20.37 -0.25
CA HIS A 10 41.71 -20.66 0.33
C HIS A 10 42.08 -19.81 1.56
N LEU A 11 41.22 -18.88 1.97
CA LEU A 11 41.42 -18.03 3.16
C LEU A 11 40.33 -18.39 4.17
N GLU A 12 40.77 -18.89 5.32
CA GLU A 12 40.01 -19.61 6.35
C GLU A 12 38.79 -18.87 6.93
N GLU A 13 37.82 -19.67 7.39
CA GLU A 13 36.53 -19.36 8.05
C GLU A 13 35.30 -19.21 7.14
N ILE A 14 34.97 -20.30 6.44
CA ILE A 14 33.67 -20.50 5.81
C ILE A 14 32.93 -21.57 6.63
N THR A 15 31.73 -21.26 7.12
CA THR A 15 30.91 -22.25 7.86
C THR A 15 30.39 -23.33 6.90
N THR A 16 30.03 -24.52 7.41
CA THR A 16 29.52 -25.63 6.59
C THR A 16 28.30 -25.23 5.73
N GLU A 17 27.45 -24.34 6.22
CA GLU A 17 26.33 -23.78 5.44
C GLU A 17 26.80 -22.89 4.28
N GLN A 18 27.88 -22.14 4.47
CA GLN A 18 28.46 -21.31 3.42
C GLN A 18 29.19 -22.15 2.37
N GLU A 19 29.78 -23.29 2.74
CA GLU A 19 30.36 -24.27 1.80
C GLU A 19 29.28 -24.95 0.95
N GLU A 20 28.12 -25.30 1.54
CA GLU A 20 26.98 -25.81 0.80
C GLU A 20 26.40 -24.77 -0.16
N LEU A 21 26.30 -23.51 0.28
CA LEU A 21 25.90 -22.38 -0.57
C LEU A 21 26.90 -22.15 -1.71
N LEU A 22 28.19 -22.18 -1.44
CA LEU A 22 29.25 -22.05 -2.46
C LEU A 22 29.24 -23.22 -3.44
N SER A 23 29.07 -24.45 -2.96
CA SER A 23 28.96 -25.64 -3.80
C SER A 23 27.72 -25.60 -4.69
N ARG A 24 26.61 -25.08 -4.17
CA ARG A 24 25.38 -24.85 -4.93
C ARG A 24 25.57 -23.74 -5.97
N LEU A 25 26.26 -22.65 -5.63
CA LEU A 25 26.60 -21.57 -6.55
C LEU A 25 27.54 -22.04 -7.66
N LEU A 26 28.59 -22.80 -7.33
CA LEU A 26 29.53 -23.41 -8.29
C LEU A 26 28.85 -24.42 -9.21
N ARG A 27 27.79 -25.10 -8.73
CA ARG A 27 26.99 -26.00 -9.55
C ARG A 27 26.04 -25.27 -10.49
N LEU A 28 25.59 -24.07 -10.11
CA LEU A 28 24.75 -23.19 -10.92
C LEU A 28 25.55 -22.29 -11.87
N GLU A 29 26.84 -22.07 -11.59
CA GLU A 29 27.74 -21.23 -12.40
C GLU A 29 27.85 -21.66 -13.88
N PRO A 30 27.91 -22.97 -14.24
CA PRO A 30 27.92 -23.40 -15.63
C PRO A 30 26.58 -23.12 -16.33
N ASP A 31 25.48 -23.24 -15.61
CA ASP A 31 24.15 -22.93 -16.14
C ASP A 31 24.01 -21.42 -16.37
N ILE A 32 24.48 -20.58 -15.45
CA ILE A 32 24.53 -19.12 -15.61
C ILE A 32 25.42 -18.72 -16.80
N ARG A 33 26.64 -19.30 -16.92
CA ARG A 33 27.54 -19.02 -18.05
C ARG A 33 26.98 -19.47 -19.40
N ARG A 34 26.14 -20.51 -19.45
CA ARG A 34 25.41 -20.90 -20.67
C ARG A 34 24.34 -19.87 -21.08
N PHE A 35 23.80 -19.11 -20.12
CA PHE A 35 22.92 -17.98 -20.41
C PHE A 35 23.68 -16.70 -20.81
N ASP A 36 24.99 -16.62 -20.55
CA ASP A 36 25.87 -15.51 -20.96
C ASP A 36 26.40 -15.63 -22.40
N ASP A 37 26.15 -16.74 -23.11
CA ASP A 37 26.39 -16.86 -24.57
C ASP A 37 25.33 -16.09 -25.40
N VAL A 38 24.87 -14.95 -24.89
CA VAL A 38 24.04 -14.01 -25.64
C VAL A 38 25.00 -13.01 -26.28
N PRO A 39 25.05 -12.93 -27.63
CA PRO A 39 25.73 -11.82 -28.27
C PRO A 39 25.15 -10.52 -27.72
N GLU A 40 26.00 -9.68 -27.10
CA GLU A 40 25.60 -8.38 -26.54
C GLU A 40 24.87 -7.50 -27.58
N ASP A 41 25.06 -7.78 -28.88
CA ASP A 41 24.53 -7.04 -30.02
C ASP A 41 23.55 -7.83 -30.90
N LEU A 42 22.66 -8.68 -30.35
CA LEU A 42 21.59 -9.24 -31.18
C LEU A 42 20.57 -8.13 -31.53
N PRO A 43 20.36 -7.78 -32.81
CA PRO A 43 19.44 -6.70 -33.19
C PRO A 43 18.00 -7.00 -32.74
N TYR A 44 17.31 -5.98 -32.21
CA TYR A 44 15.94 -6.11 -31.67
C TYR A 44 14.96 -6.82 -32.62
N GLU A 45 15.00 -6.49 -33.92
CA GLU A 45 14.10 -7.11 -34.92
C GLU A 45 14.41 -8.60 -35.13
N GLU A 46 15.67 -8.99 -35.05
CA GLU A 46 16.09 -10.38 -35.18
C GLU A 46 15.72 -11.18 -33.93
N ALA A 47 15.95 -10.61 -32.74
CA ALA A 47 15.53 -11.19 -31.48
C ALA A 47 14.01 -11.39 -31.44
N LYS A 48 13.24 -10.36 -31.83
CA LYS A 48 11.78 -10.42 -31.90
C LYS A 48 11.28 -11.49 -32.86
N ARG A 49 11.83 -11.55 -34.08
CA ARG A 49 11.48 -12.58 -35.06
C ARG A 49 11.79 -13.98 -34.55
N LYS A 50 12.93 -14.18 -33.90
CA LYS A 50 13.31 -15.48 -33.31
C LYS A 50 12.36 -15.90 -32.19
N VAL A 51 11.94 -14.96 -31.33
CA VAL A 51 10.93 -15.24 -30.29
C VAL A 51 9.59 -15.64 -30.93
N GLU A 52 9.16 -14.95 -31.98
CA GLU A 52 7.92 -15.29 -32.71
C GLU A 52 8.01 -16.67 -33.38
N ASP A 53 9.13 -16.98 -34.04
CA ASP A 53 9.38 -18.27 -34.70
C ASP A 53 9.40 -19.42 -33.68
N ILE A 54 10.08 -19.24 -32.54
CA ILE A 54 10.13 -20.23 -31.46
C ILE A 54 8.76 -20.39 -30.83
N SER A 55 8.02 -19.31 -30.57
CA SER A 55 6.66 -19.37 -30.02
C SER A 55 5.72 -20.16 -30.92
N LYS A 56 5.79 -19.93 -32.24
CA LYS A 56 5.03 -20.69 -33.22
C LYS A 56 5.44 -22.17 -33.21
N ARG A 57 6.74 -22.46 -33.20
CA ARG A 57 7.25 -23.83 -33.17
C ARG A 57 6.87 -24.57 -31.88
N MET A 58 6.89 -23.92 -30.72
CA MET A 58 6.40 -24.51 -29.47
C MET A 58 4.90 -24.78 -29.52
N GLY A 59 4.11 -23.92 -30.15
CA GLY A 59 2.69 -24.16 -30.41
C GLY A 59 2.46 -25.39 -31.30
N ASP A 60 3.33 -25.61 -32.29
CA ASP A 60 3.25 -26.73 -33.22
C ASP A 60 3.77 -28.06 -32.63
N THR A 61 4.76 -28.03 -31.73
CA THR A 61 5.48 -29.23 -31.26
C THR A 61 4.73 -29.98 -30.13
N ALA A 62 3.59 -29.45 -29.66
CA ALA A 62 2.87 -29.90 -28.47
C ALA A 62 3.73 -29.87 -27.19
N SER A 63 3.07 -29.84 -26.03
CA SER A 63 3.65 -29.47 -24.73
C SER A 63 4.78 -30.41 -24.25
N ALA A 64 5.48 -30.02 -23.17
CA ALA A 64 6.46 -30.88 -22.50
C ALA A 64 5.95 -32.32 -22.17
N ASP A 65 4.63 -32.50 -22.08
CA ASP A 65 3.95 -33.77 -21.80
C ASP A 65 3.45 -34.51 -23.06
N VAL A 66 4.03 -34.26 -24.24
CA VAL A 66 3.66 -35.00 -25.45
C VAL A 66 3.70 -36.51 -25.20
N THR A 67 2.59 -37.18 -25.48
CA THR A 67 2.47 -38.64 -25.46
C THR A 67 2.37 -39.13 -26.89
N HIS A 68 3.40 -39.85 -27.35
CA HIS A 68 3.46 -40.42 -28.69
C HIS A 68 3.52 -41.96 -28.58
N PRO A 69 2.85 -42.72 -29.47
CA PRO A 69 2.86 -44.19 -29.44
C PRO A 69 4.26 -44.80 -29.58
N ASP A 70 5.16 -44.07 -30.25
CA ASP A 70 6.58 -44.41 -30.38
C ASP A 70 7.42 -43.66 -29.31
N PRO A 71 8.08 -44.38 -28.38
CA PRO A 71 8.96 -43.79 -27.36
C PRO A 71 10.13 -42.98 -27.92
N ALA A 72 10.65 -43.33 -29.11
CA ALA A 72 11.77 -42.62 -29.71
C ALA A 72 11.34 -41.22 -30.19
N ILE A 73 10.18 -41.15 -30.83
CA ILE A 73 9.59 -39.88 -31.28
C ILE A 73 9.15 -39.03 -30.08
N GLN A 74 8.64 -39.66 -29.02
CA GLN A 74 8.31 -38.96 -27.77
C GLN A 74 9.54 -38.31 -27.14
N SER A 75 10.66 -39.03 -27.06
CA SER A 75 11.92 -38.50 -26.53
C SER A 75 12.43 -37.33 -27.38
N ALA A 76 12.37 -37.45 -28.72
CA ALA A 76 12.81 -36.40 -29.64
C ALA A 76 11.96 -35.12 -29.52
N LEU A 77 10.64 -35.24 -29.41
CA LEU A 77 9.73 -34.09 -29.24
C LEU A 77 9.95 -33.37 -27.90
N ARG A 78 10.22 -34.12 -26.82
CA ARG A 78 10.57 -33.53 -25.52
C ARG A 78 11.92 -32.82 -25.56
N GLU A 79 12.91 -33.39 -26.24
CA GLU A 79 14.22 -32.75 -26.40
C GLU A 79 14.12 -31.48 -27.27
N GLU A 80 13.32 -31.51 -28.33
CA GLU A 80 13.04 -30.33 -29.16
C GLU A 80 12.34 -29.24 -28.34
N TYR A 81 11.30 -29.57 -27.58
CA TYR A 81 10.60 -28.64 -26.72
C TYR A 81 11.54 -28.00 -25.67
N PHE A 82 12.38 -28.80 -25.01
CA PHE A 82 13.35 -28.32 -24.03
C PHE A 82 14.40 -27.37 -24.63
N LYS A 83 14.84 -27.62 -25.88
CA LYS A 83 15.72 -26.70 -26.61
C LYS A 83 15.01 -25.41 -26.98
N LEU A 84 13.76 -25.49 -27.43
CA LEU A 84 12.94 -24.31 -27.73
C LEU A 84 12.72 -23.45 -26.48
N GLU A 85 12.53 -24.05 -25.31
CA GLU A 85 12.40 -23.32 -24.04
C GLU A 85 13.69 -22.59 -23.66
N GLN A 86 14.84 -23.26 -23.78
CA GLN A 86 16.15 -22.63 -23.56
C GLN A 86 16.41 -21.47 -24.53
N ASP A 87 16.13 -21.69 -25.82
CA ASP A 87 16.29 -20.66 -26.85
C ASP A 87 15.32 -19.49 -26.61
N MET A 88 14.07 -19.76 -26.21
CA MET A 88 13.10 -18.72 -25.88
C MET A 88 13.58 -17.88 -24.70
N ALA A 89 14.07 -18.51 -23.63
CA ALA A 89 14.65 -17.80 -22.48
C ALA A 89 15.85 -16.94 -22.91
N LYS A 90 16.72 -17.48 -23.78
CA LYS A 90 17.89 -16.78 -24.33
C LYS A 90 17.50 -15.53 -25.12
N TYR A 91 16.61 -15.67 -26.11
CA TYR A 91 16.21 -14.55 -26.97
C TYR A 91 15.33 -13.53 -26.23
N ASN A 92 14.48 -13.97 -25.31
CA ASN A 92 13.73 -13.05 -24.45
C ASN A 92 14.67 -12.25 -23.55
N GLY A 93 15.65 -12.89 -22.91
CA GLY A 93 16.65 -12.20 -22.09
C GLY A 93 17.42 -11.14 -22.89
N ALA A 94 17.82 -11.45 -24.13
CA ALA A 94 18.46 -10.51 -25.04
C ALA A 94 17.52 -9.33 -25.40
N LEU A 95 16.26 -9.63 -25.73
CA LEU A 95 15.26 -8.63 -26.12
C LEU A 95 15.01 -7.63 -24.98
N MET A 96 14.81 -8.11 -23.74
CA MET A 96 14.54 -7.28 -22.56
C MET A 96 15.69 -6.32 -22.23
N ARG A 97 16.93 -6.68 -22.58
CA ARG A 97 18.12 -5.84 -22.35
C ARG A 97 18.27 -4.72 -23.38
N SER A 98 17.69 -4.86 -24.57
CA SER A 98 17.81 -3.89 -25.65
C SER A 98 17.08 -2.57 -25.33
N ASP A 99 17.71 -1.43 -25.63
CA ASP A 99 17.12 -0.12 -25.38
C ASP A 99 15.87 0.15 -26.23
N LYS A 100 15.81 -0.45 -27.43
CA LYS A 100 14.61 -0.40 -28.28
C LYS A 100 13.41 -1.09 -27.64
N TYR A 101 13.62 -2.21 -26.94
CA TYR A 101 12.55 -2.87 -26.20
C TYR A 101 12.06 -2.02 -25.04
N LYS A 102 12.98 -1.40 -24.27
CA LYS A 102 12.60 -0.46 -23.20
C LYS A 102 11.78 0.71 -23.75
N ALA A 103 12.19 1.30 -24.87
CA ALA A 103 11.46 2.38 -25.52
C ALA A 103 10.09 1.92 -26.07
N ASP A 104 9.97 0.69 -26.57
CA ASP A 104 8.70 0.13 -27.03
C ASP A 104 7.73 -0.09 -25.87
N GLU A 105 8.21 -0.64 -24.77
CA GLU A 105 7.43 -0.82 -23.53
C GLU A 105 7.02 0.53 -22.94
N GLU A 106 7.91 1.52 -22.86
CA GLU A 106 7.55 2.87 -22.44
C GLU A 106 6.49 3.52 -23.34
N ARG A 107 6.55 3.27 -24.65
CA ARG A 107 5.54 3.78 -25.58
C ARG A 107 4.18 3.12 -25.33
N ARG A 108 4.14 1.78 -25.25
CA ARG A 108 2.91 1.03 -24.91
C ARG A 108 2.34 1.47 -23.57
N GLU A 109 3.22 1.76 -22.61
CA GLU A 109 2.84 2.25 -21.31
C GLU A 109 2.15 3.61 -21.39
N ARG A 110 2.74 4.55 -22.13
CA ARG A 110 2.14 5.88 -22.35
C ARG A 110 0.83 5.80 -23.09
N GLU A 111 0.76 4.98 -24.14
CA GLU A 111 -0.48 4.72 -24.90
C GLU A 111 -1.57 4.19 -23.95
N TRP A 112 -1.25 3.23 -23.09
CA TRP A 112 -2.18 2.69 -22.10
C TRP A 112 -2.63 3.75 -21.08
N GLU A 113 -1.72 4.58 -20.59
CA GLU A 113 -2.04 5.70 -19.69
C GLU A 113 -2.96 6.72 -20.36
N ASP A 114 -2.67 7.09 -21.61
CA ASP A 114 -3.47 8.05 -22.38
C ASP A 114 -4.88 7.53 -22.66
N GLU A 115 -5.02 6.27 -23.07
CA GLU A 115 -6.31 5.62 -23.31
C GLU A 115 -7.18 5.54 -22.03
N ASN A 116 -6.54 5.36 -20.88
CA ASN A 116 -7.25 5.21 -19.60
C ASN A 116 -7.38 6.52 -18.82
N ARG A 117 -6.72 7.60 -19.25
CA ARG A 117 -6.64 8.87 -18.50
C ARG A 117 -8.00 9.45 -18.16
N GLU A 118 -8.91 9.52 -19.14
CA GLU A 118 -10.23 10.13 -18.94
C GLU A 118 -11.09 9.32 -17.96
N GLU A 119 -11.09 7.99 -18.09
CA GLU A 119 -11.83 7.10 -17.19
C GLU A 119 -11.22 7.11 -15.78
N ASN A 120 -9.91 7.24 -15.68
CA ASN A 120 -9.20 7.38 -14.41
C ASN A 120 -9.56 8.69 -13.69
N GLU A 121 -9.59 9.79 -14.42
CA GLU A 121 -9.99 11.10 -13.88
C GLU A 121 -11.47 11.13 -13.47
N LYS A 122 -12.36 10.55 -14.29
CA LYS A 122 -13.80 10.42 -13.95
C LYS A 122 -14.00 9.63 -12.67
N ALA A 123 -13.31 8.51 -12.52
CA ALA A 123 -13.37 7.68 -11.31
C ALA A 123 -12.92 8.45 -10.07
N LEU A 124 -11.82 9.21 -10.16
CA LEU A 124 -11.36 10.06 -9.05
C LEU A 124 -12.41 11.10 -8.67
N LYS A 125 -12.97 11.82 -9.65
CA LYS A 125 -14.00 12.83 -9.41
C LYS A 125 -15.26 12.23 -8.80
N ALA A 126 -15.70 11.06 -9.26
CA ALA A 126 -16.88 10.36 -8.73
C ALA A 126 -16.71 10.01 -7.25
N ILE A 127 -15.56 9.44 -6.87
CA ILE A 127 -15.29 9.11 -5.45
C ILE A 127 -15.21 10.40 -4.62
N ARG A 128 -14.50 11.43 -5.09
CA ARG A 128 -14.36 12.70 -4.36
C ARG A 128 -15.70 13.39 -4.10
N ARG A 129 -16.64 13.39 -5.06
CA ARG A 129 -17.99 13.95 -4.85
C ARG A 129 -18.76 13.28 -3.71
N MET A 130 -18.40 12.06 -3.35
CA MET A 130 -18.99 11.31 -2.24
C MET A 130 -18.12 11.28 -0.97
N MET A 131 -16.87 11.72 -1.05
CA MET A 131 -15.91 11.62 0.05
C MET A 131 -15.66 12.99 0.69
N PRO A 132 -15.96 13.18 1.99
CA PRO A 132 -15.59 14.39 2.71
C PRO A 132 -14.08 14.60 2.72
N VAL A 133 -13.64 15.85 2.85
CA VAL A 133 -12.21 16.17 2.94
C VAL A 133 -11.60 15.56 4.20
N ASP A 134 -12.28 15.68 5.33
CA ASP A 134 -11.81 15.20 6.63
C ASP A 134 -12.16 13.73 6.89
N VAL A 135 -12.28 12.91 5.82
CA VAL A 135 -12.71 11.52 5.91
C VAL A 135 -11.90 10.74 6.93
N LYS A 136 -10.59 10.99 7.03
CA LYS A 136 -9.66 10.31 7.94
C LYS A 136 -10.05 10.43 9.42
N ILE A 137 -10.50 11.60 9.86
CA ILE A 137 -10.81 11.87 11.28
C ILE A 137 -12.27 11.57 11.64
N MET A 138 -13.17 11.50 10.67
CA MET A 138 -14.59 11.18 10.91
C MET A 138 -14.76 9.69 11.22
N SER A 139 -15.72 9.32 12.07
CA SER A 139 -16.14 7.94 12.28
C SER A 139 -17.17 7.50 11.22
N GLN A 140 -17.37 6.18 11.07
CA GLN A 140 -18.42 5.67 10.16
C GLN A 140 -19.82 6.21 10.51
N ALA A 141 -20.14 6.33 11.80
CA ALA A 141 -21.42 6.85 12.25
C ALA A 141 -21.59 8.34 11.91
N GLU A 142 -20.53 9.12 12.06
CA GLU A 142 -20.51 10.54 11.69
C GLU A 142 -20.66 10.72 10.17
N LEU A 143 -19.99 9.89 9.36
CA LEU A 143 -20.13 9.92 7.89
C LEU A 143 -21.58 9.67 7.43
N GLN A 144 -22.30 8.77 8.10
CA GLN A 144 -23.70 8.46 7.80
C GLN A 144 -24.67 9.52 8.35
N ALA A 145 -24.34 10.13 9.49
CA ALA A 145 -25.17 11.13 10.14
C ALA A 145 -25.02 12.53 9.53
N ALA A 146 -23.87 12.83 8.92
CA ALA A 146 -23.59 14.12 8.30
C ALA A 146 -24.64 14.48 7.25
N VAL A 147 -25.25 15.66 7.44
CA VAL A 147 -26.13 16.25 6.43
C VAL A 147 -25.25 16.94 5.41
N THR A 148 -25.29 16.44 4.19
CA THR A 148 -24.53 16.99 3.07
C THR A 148 -25.17 18.28 2.57
N SER A 149 -24.43 19.06 1.78
CA SER A 149 -24.94 20.29 1.15
C SER A 149 -26.11 20.03 0.19
N THR A 150 -26.24 18.80 -0.33
CA THR A 150 -27.37 18.37 -1.17
C THR A 150 -28.56 17.84 -0.36
N GLY A 151 -28.43 17.72 0.97
CA GLY A 151 -29.45 17.16 1.86
C GLY A 151 -29.57 15.63 1.80
N VAL A 152 -28.75 14.95 1.00
CA VAL A 152 -28.74 13.49 0.85
C VAL A 152 -27.70 12.87 1.79
N LYS A 153 -28.10 11.90 2.62
CA LYS A 153 -27.16 11.22 3.50
C LYS A 153 -26.28 10.24 2.74
N MET A 154 -25.05 10.05 3.22
CA MET A 154 -24.14 9.06 2.66
C MET A 154 -24.71 7.64 2.83
N PRO A 155 -24.75 6.82 1.76
CA PRO A 155 -25.16 5.42 1.88
C PRO A 155 -24.25 4.65 2.85
N GLY A 156 -24.85 3.75 3.64
CA GLY A 156 -24.11 3.02 4.67
C GLY A 156 -22.97 2.17 4.13
N GLU A 157 -23.13 1.61 2.93
CA GLU A 157 -22.11 0.83 2.24
C GLU A 157 -20.88 1.67 1.86
N VAL A 158 -21.09 2.90 1.40
CA VAL A 158 -20.01 3.83 1.03
C VAL A 158 -19.24 4.27 2.27
N ALA A 159 -19.94 4.66 3.34
CA ALA A 159 -19.30 5.02 4.60
C ALA A 159 -18.48 3.85 5.19
N LEU A 160 -19.03 2.64 5.15
CA LEU A 160 -18.33 1.43 5.59
C LEU A 160 -17.10 1.16 4.71
N LYS A 161 -17.21 1.37 3.40
CA LYS A 161 -16.13 1.17 2.43
C LYS A 161 -14.96 2.10 2.69
N PHE A 162 -15.21 3.40 2.85
CA PHE A 162 -14.16 4.38 3.19
C PHE A 162 -13.43 4.04 4.49
N LYS A 163 -14.12 3.45 5.48
CA LYS A 163 -13.50 3.10 6.76
C LYS A 163 -12.85 1.73 6.83
N ARG A 164 -13.31 0.76 6.05
CA ARG A 164 -12.65 -0.55 5.96
C ARG A 164 -11.45 -0.55 5.02
N THR A 165 -11.45 0.31 4.02
CA THR A 165 -10.42 0.38 2.99
C THR A 165 -9.65 1.68 3.14
N ASN A 166 -8.77 1.71 4.15
CA ASN A 166 -7.97 2.89 4.55
C ASN A 166 -7.13 3.49 3.43
N VAL A 167 -6.70 2.71 2.44
CA VAL A 167 -5.98 3.23 1.26
C VAL A 167 -6.79 4.29 0.50
N LEU A 168 -8.14 4.26 0.56
CA LEU A 168 -8.99 5.26 -0.09
C LEU A 168 -8.90 6.64 0.59
N GLU A 169 -8.47 6.71 1.85
CA GLU A 169 -8.28 7.97 2.55
C GLU A 169 -7.17 8.81 1.88
N LEU A 170 -6.21 8.17 1.19
CA LEU A 170 -5.17 8.85 0.41
C LEU A 170 -5.74 9.79 -0.66
N LEU A 171 -6.96 9.54 -1.18
CA LEU A 171 -7.60 10.38 -2.20
C LEU A 171 -7.90 11.81 -1.71
N ARG A 172 -7.87 12.01 -0.38
CA ARG A 172 -8.04 13.29 0.32
C ARG A 172 -6.79 13.77 1.06
N GLU A 173 -5.66 13.12 0.83
CA GLU A 173 -4.35 13.59 1.27
C GLU A 173 -3.62 14.25 0.09
N ASP A 174 -2.84 15.29 0.40
CA ASP A 174 -2.04 15.99 -0.61
C ASP A 174 -0.98 15.01 -1.16
N PRO A 175 -0.87 14.82 -2.48
CA PRO A 175 0.17 13.97 -3.07
C PRO A 175 1.59 14.27 -2.56
N LYS A 176 1.89 15.54 -2.22
CA LYS A 176 3.19 15.93 -1.64
C LYS A 176 3.40 15.40 -0.23
N GLU A 177 2.34 15.34 0.59
CA GLU A 177 2.40 14.72 1.91
C GLU A 177 2.58 13.20 1.78
N VAL A 178 1.85 12.58 0.84
CA VAL A 178 1.98 11.15 0.53
C VAL A 178 3.40 10.80 0.06
N GLN A 179 4.01 11.66 -0.76
CA GLN A 179 5.40 11.50 -1.21
C GLN A 179 6.37 11.37 -0.03
N GLY A 180 6.17 12.17 1.01
CA GLY A 180 6.99 12.20 2.24
C GLY A 180 6.72 11.06 3.23
N MET A 181 5.66 10.27 3.05
CA MET A 181 5.31 9.19 3.99
C MET A 181 6.39 8.11 4.08
N HIS A 182 6.56 7.50 5.24
CA HIS A 182 7.44 6.34 5.37
C HIS A 182 6.85 5.12 4.62
N PRO A 183 7.66 4.29 3.92
CA PRO A 183 7.15 3.14 3.16
C PRO A 183 6.27 2.19 3.98
N SER A 184 6.60 1.97 5.25
CA SER A 184 5.80 1.11 6.16
C SER A 184 4.36 1.60 6.35
N LEU A 185 4.11 2.92 6.26
CA LEU A 185 2.75 3.44 6.31
C LEU A 185 1.98 3.01 5.05
N LEU A 186 2.56 3.17 3.87
CA LEU A 186 1.94 2.77 2.60
C LEU A 186 1.70 1.26 2.53
N GLU A 187 2.69 0.47 2.93
CA GLU A 187 2.59 -1.00 2.96
C GLU A 187 1.52 -1.51 3.95
N SER A 188 1.23 -0.74 5.01
CA SER A 188 0.14 -1.04 5.95
C SER A 188 -1.25 -0.73 5.40
N LEU A 189 -1.33 0.07 4.33
CA LEU A 189 -2.60 0.39 3.66
C LEU A 189 -3.03 -0.81 2.81
N SER A 190 -4.19 -1.37 3.12
CA SER A 190 -4.70 -2.53 2.40
C SER A 190 -5.27 -2.11 1.04
N ALA A 191 -4.59 -2.50 -0.04
CA ALA A 191 -5.10 -2.39 -1.42
C ALA A 191 -6.01 -3.57 -1.83
N THR A 192 -6.38 -4.44 -0.89
CA THR A 192 -7.24 -5.59 -1.16
C THR A 192 -8.72 -5.18 -1.20
N GLY A 193 -9.50 -5.85 -2.06
CA GLY A 193 -10.94 -5.60 -2.18
C GLY A 193 -11.31 -4.28 -2.85
N LEU A 194 -10.38 -3.59 -3.51
CA LEU A 194 -10.66 -2.40 -4.31
C LEU A 194 -11.46 -2.73 -5.57
N THR A 195 -12.47 -1.93 -5.87
CA THR A 195 -13.21 -1.95 -7.15
C THR A 195 -12.35 -1.41 -8.29
N LEU A 196 -12.81 -1.55 -9.54
CA LEU A 196 -12.09 -0.99 -10.68
C LEU A 196 -12.05 0.55 -10.58
N THR A 197 -13.18 1.17 -10.25
CA THR A 197 -13.31 2.62 -10.02
C THR A 197 -12.33 3.11 -8.95
N GLU A 198 -12.21 2.38 -7.84
CA GLU A 198 -11.28 2.71 -6.76
C GLU A 198 -9.81 2.61 -7.18
N ARG A 199 -9.44 1.56 -7.91
CA ARG A 199 -8.08 1.39 -8.44
C ARG A 199 -7.72 2.50 -9.43
N ARG A 200 -8.64 2.85 -10.32
CA ARG A 200 -8.51 3.94 -11.29
C ARG A 200 -8.25 5.27 -10.59
N ALA A 201 -9.05 5.58 -9.56
CA ALA A 201 -8.90 6.81 -8.78
C ALA A 201 -7.57 6.90 -8.04
N LEU A 202 -7.14 5.82 -7.38
CA LEU A 202 -5.87 5.78 -6.64
C LEU A 202 -4.67 5.90 -7.59
N HIS A 203 -4.70 5.18 -8.71
CA HIS A 203 -3.65 5.24 -9.73
C HIS A 203 -3.48 6.67 -10.26
N PHE A 204 -4.59 7.33 -10.60
CA PHE A 204 -4.57 8.71 -11.10
C PHE A 204 -4.04 9.70 -10.06
N HIS A 205 -4.52 9.60 -8.81
CA HIS A 205 -4.13 10.50 -7.73
C HIS A 205 -2.64 10.39 -7.38
N LEU A 206 -2.06 9.19 -7.51
CA LEU A 206 -0.67 8.91 -7.17
C LEU A 206 0.30 8.96 -8.36
N ALA A 207 -0.20 9.19 -9.58
CA ALA A 207 0.60 9.10 -10.80
C ALA A 207 1.84 10.01 -10.76
N GLU A 208 1.68 11.30 -10.43
CA GLU A 208 2.79 12.25 -10.36
C GLU A 208 3.84 11.87 -9.31
N VAL A 209 3.38 11.46 -8.12
CA VAL A 209 4.23 11.06 -7.01
C VAL A 209 5.00 9.78 -7.33
N SER A 210 4.35 8.87 -8.07
CA SER A 210 4.97 7.61 -8.47
C SER A 210 6.15 7.79 -9.41
N GLU A 211 6.13 8.80 -10.28
CA GLU A 211 7.26 9.10 -11.16
C GLU A 211 8.46 9.62 -10.35
N VAL A 212 8.21 10.36 -9.27
CA VAL A 212 9.29 10.75 -8.35
C VAL A 212 9.89 9.53 -7.66
N TRP A 213 9.07 8.64 -7.10
CA TRP A 213 9.56 7.40 -6.49
C TRP A 213 10.29 6.50 -7.47
N LYS A 214 9.83 6.45 -8.72
CA LYS A 214 10.49 5.73 -9.82
C LYS A 214 11.86 6.30 -10.14
N SER A 215 11.98 7.63 -10.20
CA SER A 215 13.26 8.30 -10.46
C SER A 215 14.27 8.09 -9.33
N GLN A 216 13.79 7.90 -8.11
CA GLN A 216 14.58 7.67 -6.90
C GLN A 216 14.66 6.19 -6.51
N GLN A 217 14.28 5.26 -7.38
CA GLN A 217 14.12 3.84 -7.03
C GLN A 217 15.42 3.14 -6.58
N GLU A 218 16.57 3.74 -6.83
CA GLU A 218 17.87 3.27 -6.33
C GLU A 218 18.01 3.44 -4.82
N GLU A 219 17.28 4.39 -4.21
CA GLU A 219 17.19 4.53 -2.77
C GLU A 219 16.23 3.49 -2.19
N GLU A 220 16.63 2.79 -1.13
CA GLU A 220 15.85 1.70 -0.53
C GLU A 220 14.41 2.11 -0.19
N LEU A 221 14.24 3.29 0.42
CA LEU A 221 12.93 3.78 0.83
C LEU A 221 12.05 4.11 -0.37
N ALA A 222 12.55 4.86 -1.35
CA ALA A 222 11.80 5.22 -2.55
C ALA A 222 11.50 3.99 -3.43
N GLY A 223 12.46 3.06 -3.55
CA GLY A 223 12.27 1.78 -4.24
C GLY A 223 11.12 0.96 -3.64
N ARG A 224 10.99 0.91 -2.31
CA ARG A 224 9.84 0.25 -1.65
C ARG A 224 8.51 0.94 -1.95
N LYS A 225 8.46 2.28 -1.91
CA LYS A 225 7.24 3.04 -2.27
C LYS A 225 6.84 2.79 -3.73
N TYR A 226 7.82 2.81 -4.63
CA TYR A 226 7.61 2.54 -6.04
C TYR A 226 7.13 1.11 -6.27
N ALA A 227 7.72 0.11 -5.59
CA ALA A 227 7.28 -1.28 -5.67
C ALA A 227 5.82 -1.44 -5.20
N TRP A 228 5.44 -0.79 -4.10
CA TRP A 228 4.05 -0.77 -3.63
C TRP A 228 3.09 -0.16 -4.68
N TYR A 229 3.45 0.99 -5.26
CA TYR A 229 2.64 1.61 -6.31
C TYR A 229 2.59 0.76 -7.58
N LYS A 230 3.71 0.15 -7.99
CA LYS A 230 3.78 -0.75 -9.13
C LYS A 230 2.82 -1.92 -8.97
N ASN A 231 2.74 -2.53 -7.79
CA ASN A 231 1.76 -3.57 -7.50
C ASN A 231 0.31 -3.08 -7.63
N LEU A 232 0.02 -1.84 -7.18
CA LEU A 232 -1.30 -1.22 -7.36
C LEU A 232 -1.65 -1.03 -8.84
N LYS A 233 -0.68 -0.54 -9.63
CA LYS A 233 -0.81 -0.31 -11.07
C LYS A 233 -0.96 -1.60 -11.87
N ASP A 234 -0.17 -2.62 -11.57
CA ASP A 234 -0.24 -3.94 -12.20
C ASP A 234 -1.61 -4.60 -11.90
N ALA A 235 -2.10 -4.46 -10.67
CA ALA A 235 -3.44 -4.93 -10.31
C ALA A 235 -4.56 -4.14 -11.01
N LEU A 236 -4.39 -2.83 -11.24
CA LEU A 236 -5.30 -2.03 -12.07
C LEU A 236 -5.32 -2.55 -13.51
N LYS A 237 -4.16 -2.72 -14.15
CA LYS A 237 -4.05 -3.26 -15.53
C LYS A 237 -4.71 -4.62 -15.66
N ALA A 238 -4.45 -5.53 -14.71
CA ALA A 238 -5.08 -6.84 -14.67
C ALA A 238 -6.61 -6.74 -14.58
N THR A 239 -7.12 -5.84 -13.74
CA THR A 239 -8.56 -5.61 -13.56
C THR A 239 -9.20 -4.97 -14.79
N VAL A 240 -8.57 -3.96 -15.41
CA VAL A 240 -9.01 -3.34 -16.67
C VAL A 240 -9.04 -4.37 -17.79
N GLY A 241 -8.00 -5.20 -17.91
CA GLY A 241 -7.95 -6.28 -18.89
C GLY A 241 -9.06 -7.32 -18.69
N ALA A 242 -9.32 -7.74 -17.45
CA ALA A 242 -10.40 -8.65 -17.12
C ALA A 242 -11.78 -8.03 -17.42
N TYR A 243 -11.98 -6.77 -17.04
CA TYR A 243 -13.21 -6.02 -17.34
C TYR A 243 -13.44 -5.89 -18.84
N THR A 244 -12.41 -5.53 -19.61
CA THR A 244 -12.51 -5.31 -21.06
C THR A 244 -12.82 -6.62 -21.79
N ARG A 245 -12.15 -7.72 -21.43
CA ARG A 245 -12.46 -9.07 -21.97
C ARG A 245 -13.89 -9.48 -21.64
N HIS A 246 -14.35 -9.21 -20.43
CA HIS A 246 -15.72 -9.51 -19.99
C HIS A 246 -16.76 -8.72 -20.77
N VAL A 247 -16.54 -7.42 -20.96
CA VAL A 247 -17.40 -6.56 -21.79
C VAL A 247 -17.39 -6.99 -23.25
N ALA A 248 -16.24 -7.39 -23.79
CA ALA A 248 -16.16 -7.89 -25.16
C ALA A 248 -16.93 -9.21 -25.34
N GLN A 249 -16.95 -10.09 -24.33
CA GLN A 249 -17.62 -11.38 -24.40
C GLN A 249 -19.12 -11.30 -24.11
N TYR A 250 -19.53 -10.50 -23.12
CA TYR A 250 -20.92 -10.47 -22.61
C TYR A 250 -21.64 -9.14 -22.83
N GLY A 251 -20.99 -8.15 -23.46
CA GLY A 251 -21.58 -6.85 -23.74
C GLY A 251 -21.33 -5.77 -22.66
N PRO A 252 -21.59 -4.50 -22.99
CA PRO A 252 -21.33 -3.35 -22.12
C PRO A 252 -22.29 -3.28 -20.91
N PRO A 253 -21.95 -2.51 -19.86
CA PRO A 253 -22.74 -2.41 -18.63
C PRO A 253 -24.27 -2.23 -18.83
N GLY A 254 -24.68 -1.41 -19.79
CA GLY A 254 -26.09 -1.11 -20.05
C GLY A 254 -26.87 -2.19 -20.83
N ASN A 255 -26.16 -3.12 -21.49
CA ASN A 255 -26.76 -4.23 -22.23
C ASN A 255 -26.24 -5.59 -21.73
N HIS A 256 -25.72 -5.61 -20.49
CA HIS A 256 -25.15 -6.83 -19.92
C HIS A 256 -26.29 -7.81 -19.60
N PRO A 257 -26.16 -9.12 -19.92
CA PRO A 257 -27.25 -10.10 -19.82
C PRO A 257 -27.97 -10.21 -18.48
N TYR A 258 -27.37 -9.73 -17.38
CA TYR A 258 -28.04 -9.66 -16.08
C TYR A 258 -29.02 -8.50 -15.91
N VAL A 259 -28.96 -7.49 -16.78
CA VAL A 259 -29.87 -6.33 -16.79
C VAL A 259 -31.10 -6.61 -17.66
N THR A 260 -31.00 -7.51 -18.65
CA THR A 260 -31.97 -7.62 -19.75
C THR A 260 -32.54 -9.03 -20.00
N CYS A 261 -32.10 -10.09 -19.32
CA CYS A 261 -32.52 -11.46 -19.68
C CYS A 261 -33.32 -12.18 -18.57
N GLU A 262 -34.56 -12.56 -18.89
CA GLU A 262 -35.40 -13.50 -18.12
C GLU A 262 -34.98 -14.97 -18.34
N ASP A 263 -34.04 -15.24 -19.25
CA ASP A 263 -33.65 -16.59 -19.68
C ASP A 263 -32.28 -17.00 -19.09
N PRO A 264 -32.20 -18.05 -18.22
CA PRO A 264 -30.96 -18.47 -17.55
C PRO A 264 -29.85 -18.98 -18.48
N SER A 265 -30.16 -19.23 -19.75
CA SER A 265 -29.26 -19.86 -20.73
C SER A 265 -28.38 -18.88 -21.51
N VAL A 266 -28.65 -17.57 -21.47
CA VAL A 266 -27.98 -16.53 -22.30
C VAL A 266 -27.35 -15.43 -21.42
N GLY A 267 -27.14 -15.74 -20.13
CA GLY A 267 -26.55 -14.87 -19.13
C GLY A 267 -25.02 -14.93 -19.08
N CYS A 268 -24.38 -13.88 -18.52
CA CYS A 268 -23.02 -14.03 -18.01
C CYS A 268 -23.01 -15.15 -16.95
N PRO A 269 -22.02 -16.06 -16.92
CA PRO A 269 -22.01 -17.18 -15.99
C PRO A 269 -21.57 -16.80 -14.57
N LEU A 270 -20.96 -15.62 -14.38
CA LEU A 270 -20.37 -15.19 -13.12
C LEU A 270 -21.40 -14.57 -12.19
N LEU A 271 -21.57 -15.10 -10.98
CA LEU A 271 -22.63 -14.68 -10.05
C LEU A 271 -22.12 -13.63 -9.05
N GLY A 272 -22.99 -12.66 -8.71
CA GLY A 272 -22.71 -11.66 -7.68
C GLY A 272 -21.42 -10.88 -7.93
N LYS A 273 -20.47 -10.95 -6.98
CA LYS A 273 -19.18 -10.23 -7.01
C LYS A 273 -18.12 -10.89 -7.89
N GLU A 274 -18.40 -12.06 -8.45
CA GLU A 274 -17.51 -12.70 -9.42
C GLU A 274 -17.58 -11.98 -10.78
N CYS A 275 -18.71 -11.33 -11.10
CA CYS A 275 -18.87 -10.53 -12.29
C CYS A 275 -18.15 -9.18 -12.13
N PRO A 276 -17.15 -8.83 -12.98
CA PRO A 276 -16.40 -7.58 -12.86
C PRO A 276 -17.27 -6.33 -12.86
N LEU A 277 -18.37 -6.33 -13.63
CA LEU A 277 -19.31 -5.20 -13.71
C LEU A 277 -20.09 -5.00 -12.40
N ARG A 278 -20.57 -6.08 -11.79
CA ARG A 278 -21.33 -6.00 -10.52
C ARG A 278 -20.41 -5.71 -9.34
N ALA A 279 -19.19 -6.28 -9.37
CA ALA A 279 -18.16 -5.99 -8.39
C ALA A 279 -17.82 -4.49 -8.38
N ASP A 280 -17.71 -3.87 -9.55
CA ASP A 280 -17.41 -2.44 -9.66
C ASP A 280 -18.57 -1.54 -9.18
N MET A 281 -19.81 -1.99 -9.37
CA MET A 281 -21.02 -1.28 -8.90
C MET A 281 -21.25 -1.34 -7.38
N THR A 282 -20.36 -1.98 -6.61
CA THR A 282 -20.54 -2.19 -5.17
C THR A 282 -19.36 -1.62 -4.36
N PRO A 283 -19.34 -0.31 -4.06
CA PRO A 283 -20.38 0.70 -4.32
C PRO A 283 -20.22 1.44 -5.66
N ALA A 284 -21.33 1.91 -6.24
CA ALA A 284 -21.38 2.47 -7.60
C ALA A 284 -20.88 3.92 -7.74
N TYR A 285 -20.49 4.60 -6.65
CA TYR A 285 -20.07 6.01 -6.61
C TYR A 285 -20.88 7.00 -7.49
N ALA A 286 -22.18 6.75 -7.65
CA ALA A 286 -23.02 7.45 -8.63
C ALA A 286 -23.75 8.68 -8.07
N LEU A 287 -23.65 8.94 -6.76
CA LEU A 287 -24.35 10.04 -6.10
C LEU A 287 -23.46 11.28 -5.99
N ASP A 288 -24.07 12.45 -6.08
CA ASP A 288 -23.41 13.70 -5.72
C ASP A 288 -23.82 14.11 -4.29
N LEU A 289 -22.89 13.98 -3.36
CA LEU A 289 -23.06 14.39 -1.96
C LEU A 289 -22.57 15.83 -1.73
N GLY A 290 -22.25 16.57 -2.79
CA GLY A 290 -21.84 17.97 -2.72
C GLY A 290 -20.48 18.20 -2.05
N TYR A 291 -19.66 17.16 -1.95
CA TYR A 291 -18.25 17.29 -1.58
C TYR A 291 -17.41 17.74 -2.79
N PRO A 292 -16.29 18.45 -2.59
CA PRO A 292 -15.50 19.01 -3.69
C PRO A 292 -14.90 17.90 -4.56
N ALA A 293 -15.17 17.93 -5.86
CA ALA A 293 -14.60 16.98 -6.83
C ALA A 293 -13.10 17.23 -7.08
N ASP A 294 -12.66 18.48 -6.87
CA ASP A 294 -11.31 18.93 -7.16
C ASP A 294 -10.30 18.54 -6.05
N ALA A 295 -9.04 18.89 -6.27
CA ALA A 295 -7.90 18.67 -5.37
C ALA A 295 -8.00 19.55 -4.11
N VAL A 296 -8.93 19.19 -3.22
CA VAL A 296 -9.06 19.75 -1.87
C VAL A 296 -8.70 18.66 -0.87
N TYR A 297 -7.70 18.96 -0.05
CA TYR A 297 -7.07 18.02 0.87
C TYR A 297 -7.27 18.43 2.33
N ALA A 298 -7.27 17.43 3.22
CA ALA A 298 -7.35 17.67 4.65
C ALA A 298 -6.11 18.42 5.13
N LYS A 299 -6.31 19.52 5.86
CA LYS A 299 -5.20 20.22 6.51
C LYS A 299 -4.94 19.57 7.87
N LEU A 300 -3.88 18.79 7.98
CA LEU A 300 -3.41 18.34 9.28
C LEU A 300 -2.71 19.53 9.95
N SER A 301 -3.38 20.17 10.91
CA SER A 301 -2.72 21.15 11.77
C SER A 301 -1.75 20.40 12.69
N VAL A 302 -0.50 20.26 12.26
CA VAL A 302 0.57 19.88 13.17
C VAL A 302 0.78 21.08 14.08
N ALA A 303 0.32 20.99 15.32
CA ALA A 303 0.69 21.98 16.34
C ALA A 303 2.22 21.97 16.43
N GLU A 304 2.84 23.14 16.30
CA GLU A 304 4.28 23.28 16.43
C GLU A 304 4.73 22.67 17.77
N PRO A 305 5.83 21.88 17.78
CA PRO A 305 6.26 21.12 18.95
C PRO A 305 6.57 22.00 20.17
N ASP A 306 6.79 23.30 19.98
CA ASP A 306 7.19 24.25 21.02
C ASP A 306 6.01 24.74 21.88
N ALA A 307 4.78 24.74 21.34
CA ALA A 307 3.60 25.22 22.07
C ALA A 307 3.29 24.38 23.32
N GLY A 308 3.65 23.09 23.31
CA GLY A 308 3.48 22.20 24.46
C GLY A 308 4.55 22.39 25.55
N CYS A 309 5.75 22.87 25.20
CA CYS A 309 6.80 23.16 26.17
C CYS A 309 6.55 24.51 26.86
N ASP A 310 6.12 25.52 26.13
CA ASP A 310 5.83 26.83 26.68
C ASP A 310 4.61 26.81 27.61
N ALA A 311 3.58 26.03 27.26
CA ALA A 311 2.43 25.80 28.13
C ALA A 311 2.82 25.08 29.44
N ALA A 312 3.71 24.07 29.36
CA ALA A 312 4.19 23.34 30.52
C ALA A 312 5.13 24.19 31.40
N LEU A 313 5.93 25.09 30.80
CA LEU A 313 6.77 26.06 31.51
C LEU A 313 5.92 27.11 32.23
N ALA A 314 4.89 27.65 31.58
CA ALA A 314 3.97 28.59 32.20
C ALA A 314 3.19 27.96 33.37
N GLU A 315 2.79 26.70 33.21
CA GLU A 315 2.14 25.95 34.29
C GLU A 315 3.10 25.68 35.45
N LEU A 316 4.38 25.36 35.17
CA LEU A 316 5.43 25.22 36.18
C LEU A 316 5.68 26.53 36.93
N GLU A 317 5.75 27.68 36.25
CA GLU A 317 5.93 28.99 36.87
C GLU A 317 4.75 29.36 37.77
N HIS A 318 3.52 29.09 37.32
CA HIS A 318 2.32 29.27 38.14
C HIS A 318 2.34 28.39 39.38
N PHE A 319 2.82 27.14 39.25
CA PHE A 319 3.01 26.28 40.41
C PHE A 319 4.13 26.75 41.31
N MET A 320 5.26 27.28 40.79
CA MET A 320 6.37 27.81 41.59
C MET A 320 5.96 29.02 42.44
N ALA A 321 5.04 29.85 41.94
CA ALA A 321 4.49 31.00 42.67
C ALA A 321 3.52 30.64 43.81
N ALA A 322 2.97 29.41 43.83
CA ALA A 322 2.13 28.93 44.93
C ALA A 322 3.01 28.31 46.04
N GLU A 323 3.09 28.97 47.20
CA GLU A 323 3.87 28.49 48.35
C GLU A 323 3.19 27.32 49.08
N ASN A 324 4.01 26.29 49.34
CA ASN A 324 3.96 25.29 50.42
C ASN A 324 2.67 24.49 50.67
N ASP A 325 2.38 23.58 49.73
CA ASP A 325 1.73 22.30 50.06
C ASP A 325 2.57 21.13 49.51
N GLY A 326 2.73 20.06 50.29
CA GLY A 326 3.54 18.89 49.91
C GLY A 326 3.09 18.24 48.59
N ALA A 327 1.79 18.32 48.27
CA ALA A 327 1.22 17.84 47.01
C ALA A 327 1.66 18.67 45.78
N SER A 328 2.14 19.90 45.97
CA SER A 328 2.70 20.75 44.91
C SER A 328 4.17 20.39 44.65
N GLN A 329 4.91 19.93 45.66
CA GLN A 329 6.30 19.47 45.46
C GLN A 329 6.37 18.15 44.70
N GLU A 330 5.47 17.20 44.97
CA GLU A 330 5.39 15.93 44.24
C GLU A 330 4.95 16.10 42.78
N ARG A 331 4.03 17.04 42.50
CA ARG A 331 3.66 17.37 41.12
C ARG A 331 4.79 18.06 40.37
N ARG A 332 5.50 18.99 41.01
CA ARG A 332 6.69 19.64 40.44
C ARG A 332 7.79 18.62 40.12
N SER A 333 8.06 17.66 41.01
CA SER A 333 9.07 16.62 40.77
C SER A 333 8.68 15.68 39.63
N SER A 334 7.38 15.35 39.52
CA SER A 334 6.85 14.53 38.42
C SER A 334 6.97 15.22 37.05
N ILE A 335 6.65 16.53 36.98
CA ILE A 335 6.76 17.31 35.74
C ILE A 335 8.22 17.49 35.31
N LEU A 336 9.13 17.78 36.26
CA LEU A 336 10.56 17.88 35.96
C LEU A 336 11.16 16.55 35.46
N ALA A 337 10.73 15.43 36.04
CA ALA A 337 11.12 14.10 35.57
C ALA A 337 10.65 13.84 34.14
N ALA A 338 9.41 14.23 33.80
CA ALA A 338 8.89 14.10 32.44
C ALA A 338 9.65 14.95 31.42
N ILE A 339 10.05 16.19 31.79
CA ILE A 339 10.85 17.07 30.94
C ILE A 339 12.26 16.50 30.72
N GLN A 340 12.89 15.95 31.76
CA GLN A 340 14.20 15.31 31.64
C GLN A 340 14.16 14.05 30.77
N LEU A 341 13.12 13.23 30.90
CA LEU A 341 12.96 12.02 30.07
C LEU A 341 12.77 12.39 28.59
N ARG A 342 12.05 13.48 28.32
CA ARG A 342 11.84 13.98 26.95
C ARG A 342 13.12 14.59 26.35
N ARG A 343 13.95 15.24 27.16
CA ARG A 343 15.29 15.70 26.75
C ARG A 343 16.26 14.56 26.48
N GLN A 344 16.21 13.49 27.28
CA GLN A 344 17.02 12.29 27.03
C GLN A 344 16.59 11.58 25.73
N ASN A 345 15.29 11.46 25.48
CA ASN A 345 14.79 10.86 24.24
C ASN A 345 15.04 11.72 22.98
N ASN A 346 15.22 13.03 23.15
CA ASN A 346 15.57 13.95 22.06
C ASN A 346 17.09 14.23 21.97
N GLY A 347 17.92 13.57 22.80
CA GLY A 347 19.36 13.81 22.92
C GLY A 347 20.25 12.65 22.50
N GLU A 348 19.70 11.55 21.99
CA GLU A 348 20.48 10.45 21.37
C GLU A 348 20.64 10.68 19.86
N GLU A 349 21.27 11.80 19.51
CA GLU A 349 22.06 11.91 18.29
C GLU A 349 23.46 12.39 18.69
N ASP A 350 24.46 11.56 18.37
CA ASP A 350 25.90 11.84 18.33
C ASP A 350 26.72 11.67 19.63
N ASP A 351 27.24 10.44 19.89
CA ASP A 351 28.69 10.18 19.94
C ASP A 351 29.00 8.65 20.02
N GLY A 352 30.15 8.24 19.49
CA GLY A 352 30.48 6.86 19.14
C GLY A 352 30.73 5.86 20.30
N GLY A 353 30.46 4.59 20.00
CA GLY A 353 31.24 3.42 20.43
C GLY A 353 31.21 3.03 21.91
N GLN A 354 30.31 2.12 22.30
CA GLN A 354 30.62 0.81 22.91
C GLN A 354 29.29 0.12 23.29
N ARG A 355 29.02 -1.09 22.78
CA ARG A 355 27.86 -1.90 23.20
C ARG A 355 28.09 -2.51 24.58
N PRO A 356 27.12 -2.45 25.50
CA PRO A 356 26.94 -3.48 26.53
C PRO A 356 25.73 -4.38 26.18
N ASN A 357 25.88 -5.67 26.46
CA ASN A 357 24.97 -6.76 26.12
C ASN A 357 23.52 -6.61 26.67
N PRO A 358 22.51 -7.16 25.96
CA PRO A 358 21.11 -7.08 26.35
C PRO A 358 20.69 -8.31 27.15
N MET A 359 21.03 -8.38 28.44
CA MET A 359 20.40 -9.33 29.36
C MET A 359 20.34 -8.75 30.77
N GLY A 360 19.15 -8.25 31.14
CA GLY A 360 18.76 -8.05 32.54
C GLY A 360 18.55 -6.60 32.98
N SER A 361 17.33 -6.08 32.81
CA SER A 361 16.68 -5.12 33.76
C SER A 361 15.34 -4.52 33.29
N GLY A 362 14.77 -4.94 32.16
CA GLY A 362 13.52 -4.38 31.60
C GLY A 362 12.24 -4.56 32.45
N GLY A 363 12.28 -5.31 33.56
CA GLY A 363 11.09 -5.57 34.39
C GLY A 363 10.71 -4.46 35.37
N ARG A 364 11.62 -3.55 35.73
CA ARG A 364 11.35 -2.51 36.75
C ARG A 364 10.72 -1.23 36.18
N ALA A 365 11.03 -0.86 34.94
CA ALA A 365 10.49 0.35 34.32
C ALA A 365 8.99 0.24 34.00
N LEU A 366 8.52 -0.94 33.56
CA LEU A 366 7.12 -1.20 33.22
C LEU A 366 6.18 -1.24 34.46
N MET A 367 6.70 -1.70 35.60
CA MET A 367 5.97 -1.66 36.89
C MET A 367 5.84 -0.24 37.44
N ALA A 368 6.84 0.63 37.25
CA ALA A 368 6.77 2.03 37.68
C ALA A 368 5.75 2.85 36.86
N VAL A 369 5.71 2.62 35.54
CA VAL A 369 4.75 3.26 34.62
C VAL A 369 3.30 2.83 34.91
N THR A 370 3.07 1.58 35.30
CA THR A 370 1.73 1.07 35.64
C THR A 370 1.27 1.54 37.04
N GLN A 371 2.17 1.67 38.02
CA GLN A 371 1.82 2.25 39.33
C GLN A 371 1.52 3.76 39.25
N ALA A 372 2.25 4.52 38.43
CA ALA A 372 1.98 5.95 38.22
C ALA A 372 0.63 6.20 37.52
N ARG A 373 0.23 5.33 36.58
CA ARG A 373 -1.06 5.43 35.90
C ARG A 373 -2.24 5.09 36.82
N LYS A 374 -2.08 4.11 37.72
CA LYS A 374 -3.11 3.76 38.71
C LYS A 374 -3.32 4.86 39.76
N ALA A 375 -2.26 5.56 40.15
CA ALA A 375 -2.36 6.71 41.05
C ALA A 375 -3.11 7.90 40.42
N LEU A 376 -3.07 8.09 39.10
CA LEU A 376 -3.81 9.15 38.41
C LEU A 376 -5.32 8.83 38.28
N ASP A 377 -5.70 7.56 38.16
CA ASP A 377 -7.10 7.15 38.04
C ASP A 377 -7.86 7.19 39.39
N ASP A 378 -7.17 6.92 40.52
CA ASP A 378 -7.79 6.92 41.85
C ASP A 378 -8.10 8.34 42.40
N PHE A 379 -7.44 9.39 41.88
CA PHE A 379 -7.73 10.79 42.27
C PHE A 379 -8.88 11.45 41.45
N GLY A 380 -9.37 10.80 40.39
CA GLY A 380 -10.39 11.37 39.49
C GLY A 380 -11.85 11.02 39.79
N SER A 381 -12.14 10.22 40.83
CA SER A 381 -13.47 9.61 41.04
C SER A 381 -14.39 10.29 42.08
N HIS A 382 -14.02 11.45 42.63
CA HIS A 382 -14.86 12.22 43.54
C HIS A 382 -15.16 13.65 43.06
N ALA A 383 -15.73 13.80 41.87
CA ALA A 383 -16.46 15.02 41.47
C ALA A 383 -17.36 14.79 40.24
N ARG A 384 -18.39 13.94 40.36
CA ARG A 384 -19.52 14.00 39.42
C ARG A 384 -20.50 15.07 39.88
N ALA A 385 -20.43 16.23 39.23
CA ALA A 385 -21.41 17.30 39.34
C ALA A 385 -22.82 16.76 39.04
N ALA A 386 -23.74 17.05 39.97
CA ALA A 386 -25.15 16.75 39.82
C ALA A 386 -25.74 17.53 38.63
N ASN A 387 -26.54 16.83 37.82
CA ASN A 387 -27.23 17.37 36.66
C ASN A 387 -28.30 18.41 37.10
N PRO A 388 -28.16 19.70 36.77
CA PRO A 388 -29.06 20.75 37.27
C PRO A 388 -30.50 20.66 36.73
N LEU A 389 -30.77 19.83 35.73
CA LEU A 389 -32.13 19.60 35.21
C LEU A 389 -33.00 18.70 36.11
N ALA A 390 -32.39 17.84 36.93
CA ALA A 390 -33.13 16.94 37.83
C ALA A 390 -33.67 17.65 39.08
N ALA A 391 -33.04 18.76 39.49
CA ALA A 391 -33.47 19.56 40.65
C ALA A 391 -34.69 20.46 40.33
N ALA A 392 -34.84 20.92 39.09
CA ALA A 392 -35.96 21.77 38.68
C ALA A 392 -37.31 21.02 38.59
N VAL A 393 -37.29 19.72 38.27
CA VAL A 393 -38.51 18.90 38.17
C VAL A 393 -39.04 18.48 39.55
N ALA A 394 -38.20 18.45 40.58
CA ALA A 394 -38.61 18.13 41.96
C ALA A 394 -39.25 19.30 42.71
N ALA A 395 -38.99 20.55 42.29
CA ALA A 395 -39.54 21.75 42.93
C ALA A 395 -40.98 22.09 42.49
N HIS A 396 -41.42 21.61 41.32
CA HIS A 396 -42.75 21.93 40.78
C HIS A 396 -43.87 20.97 41.24
N LYS A 397 -43.55 19.96 42.07
CA LYS A 397 -44.49 18.93 42.55
C LYS A 397 -44.90 19.08 44.01
N LYS A 398 -44.61 20.24 44.64
CA LYS A 398 -44.89 20.52 46.06
C LYS A 398 -45.77 21.76 46.31
N VAL A 399 -46.39 22.32 45.26
CA VAL A 399 -47.43 23.34 45.41
C VAL A 399 -48.64 22.87 44.60
N GLU A 400 -49.42 21.99 45.23
CA GLU A 400 -50.89 21.85 45.14
C GLU A 400 -51.37 20.86 46.21
#